data_AF-A0A316T4L5-F1
#
_entry.id   AF-A0A316T4L5-F1
#
_cell.length_a   1.000
_cell.length_b   1.000
_cell.length_c   1.000
_cell.angle_alpha   90.00
_cell.angle_beta   90.00
_cell.angle_gamma   90.00
#
_symmetry.space_group_name_H-M   'P 1'
#
loop_
_entity.id
_entity.type
_entity.pdbx_description
1 polymer ?
#
loop_
_entity_poly.entity_id
_entity_poly.type
_entity_poly.pdbx_seq_one_letter_code
_entity_poly.pdbx_strand_id
1 'polypeptide(L)'
;MTKETISRYLENGCKGHKNVVSSRELERALGISGNELRRHINRLRRGTVPIAADQRGYYYAETAAEVYATIRSLEKMRSGLDAAISGLERALEKFGE
;
A
#
# COMPACT_ATOMS: atom_id res chain seq x y z
N MET A 1 1.70 15.67 9.89
CA MET A 1 1.87 14.37 10.60
C MET A 1 3.21 13.76 10.21
N THR A 2 4.04 13.33 11.16
CA THR A 2 5.37 12.79 10.81
C THR A 2 5.28 11.30 10.46
N LYS A 3 6.27 10.77 9.72
CA LYS A 3 6.35 9.34 9.39
C LYS A 3 6.25 8.45 10.64
N GLU A 4 6.78 8.91 11.76
CA GLU A 4 6.84 8.13 13.00
C GLU A 4 5.45 7.86 13.60
N THR A 5 4.46 8.72 13.36
CA THR A 5 3.13 8.59 13.95
C THR A 5 2.39 7.35 13.42
N ILE A 6 2.39 7.14 12.10
CA ILE A 6 1.67 6.03 11.48
C ILE A 6 2.36 4.70 11.79
N SER A 7 3.69 4.66 11.72
CA SER A 7 4.46 3.46 12.03
C SER A 7 4.22 3.01 13.47
N ARG A 8 4.36 3.92 14.46
CA ARG A 8 4.13 3.57 15.88
C ARG A 8 2.68 3.19 16.15
N TYR A 9 1.72 3.88 15.53
CA TYR A 9 0.31 3.52 15.68
C TYR A 9 0.06 2.07 15.27
N LEU A 10 0.57 1.69 14.08
CA LEU A 10 0.42 0.33 13.58
C LEU A 10 1.24 -0.68 14.37
N GLU A 11 2.44 -0.33 14.80
CA GLU A 11 3.32 -1.22 15.57
C GLU A 11 2.75 -1.55 16.96
N ASN A 12 2.16 -0.56 17.63
CA ASN A 12 1.65 -0.72 18.99
C ASN A 12 0.22 -1.29 19.03
N GLY A 13 -0.62 -0.95 18.04
CA GLY A 13 -2.04 -1.29 18.06
C GLY A 13 -2.51 -2.27 16.97
N CYS A 14 -1.74 -2.41 15.88
CA CYS A 14 -2.18 -3.12 14.68
C CYS A 14 -1.11 -4.11 14.16
N LYS A 15 -0.44 -4.81 15.07
CA LYS A 15 0.62 -5.76 14.73
C LYS A 15 0.04 -7.12 14.32
N GLY A 16 0.49 -7.64 13.18
CA GLY A 16 0.05 -8.90 12.57
C GLY A 16 -1.28 -8.80 11.81
N HIS A 17 -1.49 -9.72 10.88
CA HIS A 17 -2.65 -9.79 9.97
C HIS A 17 -4.00 -9.99 10.67
N LYS A 18 -3.99 -10.36 11.96
CA LYS A 18 -5.20 -10.42 12.79
C LYS A 18 -5.71 -9.03 13.19
N ASN A 19 -4.84 -8.03 13.21
CA ASN A 19 -5.12 -6.68 13.71
C ASN A 19 -5.15 -5.63 12.58
N VAL A 20 -5.69 -6.00 11.40
CA VAL A 20 -5.80 -5.07 10.28
C VAL A 20 -6.71 -3.90 10.63
N VAL A 21 -6.24 -2.68 10.38
CA VAL A 21 -7.02 -1.46 10.48
C VAL A 21 -7.41 -0.96 9.10
N SER A 22 -8.66 -0.54 8.95
CA SER A 22 -9.16 -0.10 7.65
C SER A 22 -8.54 1.22 7.21
N SER A 23 -8.48 1.45 5.89
CA SER A 23 -8.02 2.76 5.37
C SER A 23 -8.86 3.91 5.91
N ARG A 24 -10.18 3.72 6.04
CA ARG A 24 -11.12 4.74 6.54
C ARG A 24 -10.85 5.08 8.01
N GLU A 25 -10.55 4.09 8.84
CA GLU A 25 -10.19 4.32 10.24
C GLU A 25 -8.87 5.08 10.36
N LEU A 26 -7.86 4.70 9.59
CA LEU A 26 -6.60 5.44 9.54
C LEU A 26 -6.80 6.88 9.03
N GLU A 27 -7.59 7.09 7.98
CA GLU A 27 -7.91 8.43 7.48
C GLU A 27 -8.56 9.30 8.55
N ARG A 28 -9.53 8.75 9.31
CA ARG A 28 -10.19 9.46 10.42
C ARG A 28 -9.26 9.71 11.61
N ALA A 29 -8.52 8.70 12.05
CA ALA A 29 -7.62 8.80 13.19
C ALA A 29 -6.47 9.79 12.93
N LEU A 30 -6.04 9.89 11.67
CA LEU A 30 -4.91 10.71 11.27
C LEU A 30 -5.33 12.08 10.69
N GLY A 31 -6.60 12.27 10.35
CA GLY A 31 -7.11 13.49 9.72
C GLY A 31 -6.52 13.73 8.33
N ILE A 32 -6.22 12.67 7.57
CA ILE A 32 -5.61 12.76 6.24
C ILE A 32 -6.47 12.08 5.18
N SER A 33 -6.32 12.51 3.91
CA SER A 33 -6.98 11.84 2.79
C SER A 33 -6.37 10.46 2.51
N GLY A 34 -7.16 9.54 1.94
CA GLY A 34 -6.65 8.22 1.53
C GLY A 34 -5.46 8.28 0.56
N ASN A 35 -5.38 9.30 -0.30
CA ASN A 35 -4.22 9.50 -1.19
C ASN A 35 -2.97 9.91 -0.41
N GLU A 36 -3.13 10.72 0.63
CA GLU A 36 -2.03 11.07 1.53
C GLU A 36 -1.60 9.87 2.38
N LEU A 37 -2.54 9.07 2.89
CA LEU A 37 -2.25 7.82 3.58
C LEU A 37 -1.41 6.88 2.72
N ARG A 38 -1.85 6.60 1.48
CA ARG A 38 -1.09 5.74 0.54
C ARG A 38 0.32 6.25 0.28
N ARG A 39 0.50 7.57 0.10
CA ARG A 39 1.82 8.20 -0.08
C ARG A 39 2.71 7.99 1.14
N HIS A 40 2.15 8.12 2.35
CA HIS A 40 2.89 7.89 3.59
C HIS A 40 3.28 6.42 3.76
N ILE A 41 2.36 5.48 3.53
CA ILE A 41 2.66 4.04 3.60
C ILE A 41 3.76 3.65 2.60
N ASN A 42 3.68 4.11 1.35
CA ASN A 42 4.73 3.84 0.36
C ASN A 42 6.07 4.48 0.72
N ARG A 43 6.08 5.59 1.45
CA ARG A 43 7.31 6.20 1.97
C ARG A 43 7.91 5.38 3.13
N LEU A 44 7.06 4.82 3.99
CA LEU A 44 7.46 3.93 5.09
C LEU A 44 8.07 2.63 4.56
N ARG A 45 7.42 1.98 3.59
CA ARG A 45 7.94 0.76 2.94
C ARG A 45 9.30 0.96 2.30
N ARG A 46 9.50 2.09 1.59
CA ARG A 46 10.80 2.46 1.02
C ARG A 46 11.87 2.73 2.08
N GLY A 47 11.46 3.13 3.29
CA GLY A 47 12.32 3.26 4.46
C GLY A 47 12.38 1.99 5.32
N THR A 48 12.18 0.82 4.70
CA THR A 48 12.28 -0.51 5.33
C THR A 48 11.35 -0.78 6.51
N VAL A 49 10.26 -0.03 6.64
CA VAL A 49 9.23 -0.29 7.66
C VAL A 49 8.25 -1.34 7.13
N PRO A 50 8.01 -2.46 7.84
CA PRO A 50 7.27 -3.60 7.33
C PRO A 50 5.75 -3.40 7.43
N ILE A 51 5.21 -2.35 6.81
CA ILE A 51 3.77 -2.11 6.76
C ILE A 51 3.14 -2.96 5.66
N ALA A 52 2.44 -4.01 6.08
CA ALA A 52 1.71 -4.90 5.19
C ALA A 52 0.31 -4.34 4.88
N ALA A 53 -0.30 -4.88 3.83
CA ALA A 53 -1.66 -4.53 3.46
C ALA A 53 -2.41 -5.71 2.83
N ASP A 54 -3.73 -5.72 3.03
CA ASP A 54 -4.66 -6.63 2.36
C ASP A 54 -5.89 -5.83 1.87
N GLN A 55 -6.96 -6.54 1.49
CA GLN A 55 -8.21 -5.90 1.03
C GLN A 55 -8.95 -5.14 2.14
N ARG A 56 -8.68 -5.46 3.42
CA ARG A 56 -9.32 -4.85 4.59
C ARG A 56 -8.61 -3.57 4.99
N GLY A 57 -7.28 -3.51 4.84
CA GLY A 57 -6.51 -2.30 5.10
C GLY A 57 -5.03 -2.55 5.36
N TYR A 58 -4.48 -1.89 6.38
CA TYR A 58 -3.05 -1.87 6.70
C TYR A 58 -2.79 -2.45 8.09
N TYR A 59 -1.59 -2.99 8.28
CA TYR A 59 -1.12 -3.50 9.57
C TYR A 59 0.41 -3.52 9.60
N TYR A 60 0.99 -3.55 10.80
CA TYR A 60 2.42 -3.76 10.95
C TYR A 60 2.71 -5.24 10.89
N ALA A 61 3.53 -5.71 9.95
CA ALA A 61 3.77 -7.14 9.79
C ALA A 61 4.50 -7.72 11.02
N GLU A 62 3.97 -8.83 11.52
CA GLU A 62 4.55 -9.63 12.59
C GLU A 62 5.44 -10.76 12.04
N THR A 63 5.15 -11.21 10.81
CA THR A 63 5.89 -12.33 10.19
C THR A 63 6.42 -11.99 8.81
N ALA A 64 7.46 -12.70 8.38
CA ALA A 64 7.98 -12.60 7.02
C ALA A 64 6.93 -12.98 5.97
N ALA A 65 6.04 -13.93 6.28
CA ALA A 65 4.98 -14.36 5.38
C ALA A 65 4.01 -13.21 5.04
N GLU A 66 3.69 -12.35 6.01
CA GLU A 66 2.83 -11.18 5.81
C GLU A 66 3.49 -10.12 4.92
N VAL A 67 4.81 -9.93 5.09
CA VAL A 67 5.60 -9.06 4.21
C VAL A 67 5.60 -9.63 2.79
N TYR A 68 5.88 -10.92 2.63
CA TYR A 68 5.87 -11.60 1.32
C TYR A 68 4.51 -11.52 0.64
N ALA A 69 3.41 -11.71 1.37
CA ALA A 69 2.06 -11.56 0.82
C ALA A 69 1.83 -10.15 0.24
N THR A 70 2.31 -9.12 0.93
CA THR A 70 2.24 -7.73 0.45
C THR A 70 3.11 -7.52 -0.79
N ILE A 71 4.32 -8.07 -0.83
CA ILE A 71 5.20 -8.02 -2.02
C ILE A 71 4.52 -8.65 -3.24
N ARG A 72 3.93 -9.84 -3.09
CA ARG A 72 3.20 -10.52 -4.17
C ARG A 72 2.04 -9.70 -4.72
N SER A 73 1.32 -8.99 -3.84
CA SER A 73 0.24 -8.08 -4.25
C SER A 73 0.78 -6.90 -5.08
N LEU A 74 1.90 -6.32 -4.69
CA LEU A 74 2.56 -5.23 -5.42
C LEU A 74 3.10 -5.69 -6.78
N GLU A 75 3.69 -6.89 -6.86
CA GLU A 75 4.12 -7.49 -8.12
C GLU A 75 2.96 -7.70 -9.08
N LYS A 76 1.81 -8.19 -8.57
CA LYS A 76 0.59 -8.32 -9.36
C LYS A 76 0.09 -6.97 -9.87
N MET A 77 0.12 -5.94 -9.02
CA MET A 77 -0.25 -4.57 -9.43
C MET A 77 0.69 -4.04 -10.51
N ARG A 78 2.01 -4.25 -10.37
CA ARG A 78 2.99 -3.88 -11.39
C ARG A 78 2.67 -4.53 -12.74
N SER A 79 2.44 -5.84 -12.76
CA SER A 79 2.09 -6.55 -13.99
C SER A 79 0.80 -6.02 -14.65
N GLY A 80 -0.21 -5.66 -13.85
CA GLY A 80 -1.42 -5.02 -14.36
C GLY A 80 -1.18 -3.64 -14.96
N LEU A 81 -0.29 -2.84 -14.36
CA LEU A 81 0.11 -1.54 -14.90
C LEU A 81 0.90 -1.70 -16.22
N ASP A 82 1.81 -2.67 -16.29
CA ASP A 82 2.57 -2.98 -17.52
C ASP A 82 1.63 -3.38 -18.68
N ALA A 83 0.60 -4.18 -18.38
CA ALA A 83 -0.42 -4.54 -19.36
C ALA A 83 -1.26 -3.32 -19.83
N ALA A 84 -1.61 -2.42 -18.92
CA ALA A 84 -2.32 -1.20 -19.25
C ALA A 84 -1.47 -0.27 -20.13
N ILE A 85 -0.18 -0.10 -19.81
CA ILE A 85 0.78 0.64 -20.62
C ILE A 85 0.85 0.07 -22.03
N SER A 86 1.02 -1.25 -22.16
CA SER A 86 1.06 -1.94 -23.46
C SER A 86 -0.21 -1.69 -24.29
N GLY A 87 -1.37 -1.65 -23.63
CA GLY A 87 -2.63 -1.32 -24.29
C GLY A 87 -2.70 0.12 -24.80
N LEU A 88 -2.19 1.08 -24.02
CA LEU A 88 -2.12 2.49 -24.42
C LEU A 88 -1.11 2.71 -25.56
N GLU A 89 0.04 2.04 -25.52
CA GLU A 89 1.04 2.08 -26.59
C GLU A 89 0.44 1.59 -27.92
N ARG A 90 -0.29 0.47 -27.90
CA ARG A 90 -1.02 -0.01 -29.10
C ARG A 90 -2.12 0.93 -29.56
N ALA A 91 -2.76 1.67 -28.64
CA ALA A 91 -3.76 2.65 -29.02
C ALA A 91 -3.16 3.82 -29.83
N LEU A 92 -1.86 4.11 -29.68
CA LEU A 92 -1.17 5.13 -30.47
C LEU A 92 -1.11 4.79 -31.96
N GLU A 93 -1.09 3.50 -32.33
CA GLU A 93 -1.10 3.04 -33.73
C GLU A 93 -2.32 3.58 -34.51
N LYS A 94 -3.45 3.77 -33.82
CA LYS A 94 -4.71 4.26 -34.41
C LYS A 94 -4.75 5.77 -34.66
N PHE A 95 -3.83 6.55 -34.11
CA PHE A 95 -3.74 7.98 -34.38
C PHE A 95 -2.96 8.29 -35.67
N GLY A 96 -2.30 7.28 -36.26
CA GLY A 96 -1.60 7.38 -37.54
C GLY A 96 -2.39 6.93 -38.76
N GLU A 97 -3.64 6.49 -38.58
CA GLU A 97 -4.63 6.20 -39.63
C GLU A 97 -5.45 7.46 -39.95
#